data_AF-A0A1I5E136-F1
#
_entry.id   AF-A0A1I5E136-F1
#
_cell.length_a   1.000
_cell.length_b   1.000
_cell.length_c   1.000
_cell.angle_alpha   90.00
_cell.angle_beta   90.00
_cell.angle_gamma   90.00
#
_symmetry.space_group_name_H-M   'P 1'
#
loop_
_entity.id
_entity.type
_entity.pdbx_description
1 polymer ?
#
loop_
_entity_poly.entity_id
_entity_poly.type
_entity_poly.pdbx_seq_one_letter_code
_entity_poly.pdbx_strand_id
1 'polypeptide(L)'
;MEEKEIQKIREKYPISIDEINTYSSFEQILGKNPEDYSPEVRKLRWEKNMTELAKENPDLADYWRYGSEESCSGCIHRDTSANHWCTLQELPCMYNPVLKMLGMACYGAGKTISVQYDLFDN
;
A
#
# COMPACT_ATOMS: atom_id res chain seq x y z
N MET A 1 18.38 -12.61 4.01
CA MET A 1 19.24 -11.51 3.59
C MET A 1 19.58 -10.67 4.81
N GLU A 2 20.81 -10.18 4.93
CA GLU A 2 21.22 -9.38 6.09
C GLU A 2 20.70 -7.95 6.01
N GLU A 3 20.53 -7.30 7.16
CA GLU A 3 20.01 -5.92 7.25
C GLU A 3 20.86 -4.92 6.44
N LYS A 4 22.18 -5.09 6.42
CA LYS A 4 23.10 -4.25 5.62
C LYS A 4 22.87 -4.38 4.12
N GLU A 5 22.46 -5.56 3.65
CA GLU A 5 22.17 -5.80 2.23
C GLU A 5 20.83 -5.19 1.84
N ILE A 6 19.82 -5.32 2.72
CA ILE A 6 18.52 -4.65 2.57
C ILE A 6 18.71 -3.13 2.49
N GLN A 7 19.57 -2.57 3.35
CA GLN A 7 19.84 -1.14 3.35
C GLN A 7 20.47 -0.66 2.03
N LYS A 8 21.46 -1.40 1.51
CA LYS A 8 22.08 -1.10 0.20
C LYS A 8 21.06 -1.12 -0.94
N ILE A 9 20.11 -2.06 -0.93
CA ILE A 9 19.02 -2.09 -1.92
C ILE A 9 18.19 -0.82 -1.82
N ARG A 10 17.83 -0.40 -0.60
CA ARG A 10 16.96 0.75 -0.33
C ARG A 10 17.62 2.12 -0.58
N GLU A 11 18.95 2.18 -0.60
CA GLU A 11 19.70 3.39 -0.96
C GLU A 11 19.58 3.75 -2.45
N LYS A 12 19.29 2.76 -3.31
CA LYS A 12 19.11 3.01 -4.75
C LYS A 12 17.75 3.62 -5.03
N TYR A 13 17.72 4.85 -5.55
CA TYR A 13 16.48 5.50 -6.01
C TYR A 13 16.78 6.44 -7.18
N PRO A 14 16.01 6.39 -8.30
CA PRO A 14 14.90 5.48 -8.56
C PRO A 14 15.37 4.05 -8.89
N ILE A 15 14.44 3.09 -8.82
CA ILE A 15 14.61 1.73 -9.36
C ILE A 15 13.65 1.48 -10.51
N SER A 16 14.05 0.64 -11.45
CA SER A 16 13.16 0.14 -12.51
C SER A 16 12.20 -0.92 -11.97
N ILE A 17 11.14 -1.22 -12.73
CA ILE A 17 10.14 -2.22 -12.33
C ILE A 17 10.74 -3.63 -12.19
N ASP A 18 11.71 -3.97 -13.03
CA ASP A 18 12.36 -5.29 -13.02
C ASP A 18 13.26 -5.50 -11.80
N GLU A 19 13.63 -4.42 -11.12
CA GLU A 19 14.46 -4.44 -9.91
C GLU A 19 13.63 -4.54 -8.63
N ILE A 20 12.30 -4.36 -8.72
CA ILE A 20 11.40 -4.48 -7.58
C ILE A 20 11.43 -5.92 -7.05
N ASN A 21 11.63 -6.03 -5.74
CA ASN A 21 11.64 -7.27 -4.97
C ASN A 21 11.11 -7.02 -3.55
N THR A 22 10.92 -8.09 -2.78
CA THR A 22 10.36 -8.12 -1.41
C THR A 22 11.00 -7.14 -0.42
N TYR A 23 12.25 -6.73 -0.66
CA TYR A 23 13.00 -5.86 0.25
C TYR A 23 12.99 -4.39 -0.16
N SER A 24 12.38 -4.07 -1.30
CA SER A 24 12.21 -2.70 -1.80
C SER A 24 11.38 -1.88 -0.81
N SER A 25 11.72 -0.61 -0.63
CA SER A 25 10.97 0.31 0.22
C SER A 25 9.67 0.76 -0.47
N PHE A 26 8.70 1.24 0.32
CA PHE A 26 7.50 1.84 -0.25
C PHE A 26 7.80 3.03 -1.15
N GLU A 27 8.82 3.83 -0.83
CA GLU A 27 9.23 4.95 -1.69
C GLU A 27 9.73 4.46 -3.05
N GLN A 28 10.53 3.39 -3.07
CA GLN A 28 11.01 2.79 -4.32
C GLN A 28 9.85 2.26 -5.19
N ILE A 29 8.80 1.73 -4.56
CA ILE A 29 7.65 1.11 -5.24
C ILE A 29 6.62 2.15 -5.67
N LEU A 30 6.23 3.06 -4.77
CA LEU A 30 5.11 3.98 -4.92
C LEU A 30 5.53 5.42 -5.22
N GLY A 31 6.83 5.74 -5.13
CA GLY A 31 7.35 7.10 -5.28
C GLY A 31 7.53 7.78 -3.93
N LYS A 32 8.41 8.78 -3.88
CA LYS A 32 8.55 9.69 -2.72
C LYS A 32 7.47 10.76 -2.73
N ASN A 33 7.11 11.21 -3.93
CA ASN A 33 6.04 12.17 -4.16
C ASN A 33 5.04 11.62 -5.19
N PRO A 34 3.77 12.07 -5.17
CA PRO A 34 2.73 11.61 -6.10
C PRO A 34 3.07 11.79 -7.59
N GLU A 35 3.92 12.77 -7.92
CA GLU A 35 4.39 13.10 -9.27
C GLU A 35 5.51 12.18 -9.79
N ASP A 36 6.15 11.38 -8.93
CA ASP A 36 7.26 10.51 -9.33
C ASP A 36 6.78 9.42 -10.29
N TYR A 37 5.55 8.94 -10.10
CA TYR A 37 4.92 7.89 -10.91
C TYR A 37 3.44 8.18 -11.14
N SER A 38 2.98 8.00 -12.39
CA SER A 38 1.55 8.05 -12.69
C SER A 38 0.77 7.00 -11.89
N PRO A 39 -0.54 7.19 -11.65
CA PRO A 39 -1.38 6.20 -10.98
C PRO A 39 -1.26 4.79 -11.57
N GLU A 40 -1.21 4.66 -12.89
CA GLU A 40 -1.09 3.38 -13.60
C GLU A 40 0.26 2.72 -13.32
N VAL A 41 1.34 3.51 -13.32
CA VAL A 41 2.68 3.01 -13.02
C VAL A 41 2.78 2.58 -11.55
N ARG A 42 2.16 3.31 -10.62
CA ARG A 42 2.11 2.91 -9.20
C ARG A 42 1.38 1.60 -8.99
N LYS A 43 0.22 1.40 -9.65
CA LYS A 43 -0.51 0.12 -9.61
C LYS A 43 0.36 -1.02 -10.11
N LEU A 44 0.96 -0.86 -11.29
CA LEU A 44 1.81 -1.88 -11.89
C LEU A 44 3.02 -2.24 -11.01
N ARG A 45 3.69 -1.23 -10.44
CA ARG A 45 4.82 -1.43 -9.51
C ARG A 45 4.38 -2.14 -8.23
N TRP A 46 3.21 -1.79 -7.70
CA TRP A 46 2.63 -2.45 -6.53
C TRP A 46 2.30 -3.91 -6.80
N GLU A 47 1.68 -4.23 -7.94
CA GLU A 47 1.36 -5.60 -8.36
C GLU A 47 2.63 -6.45 -8.52
N LYS A 48 3.69 -5.87 -9.12
CA LYS A 48 5.00 -6.51 -9.19
C LYS A 48 5.55 -6.81 -7.80
N ASN A 49 5.51 -5.84 -6.88
CA ASN A 49 5.95 -6.05 -5.50
C ASN A 49 5.15 -7.17 -4.79
N MET A 50 3.82 -7.17 -4.94
CA MET A 50 2.97 -8.22 -4.36
C MET A 50 3.25 -9.60 -4.97
N THR A 51 3.62 -9.66 -6.24
CA THR A 51 4.03 -10.91 -6.91
C THR A 51 5.34 -11.45 -6.36
N GLU A 52 6.33 -10.60 -6.12
CA GLU A 52 7.60 -11.02 -5.49
C GLU A 52 7.40 -11.39 -4.03
N LEU A 53 6.67 -10.57 -3.26
CA LEU A 53 6.35 -10.84 -1.86
C LEU A 53 5.59 -12.17 -1.72
N ALA A 54 4.66 -12.50 -2.61
CA ALA A 54 3.92 -13.75 -2.55
C ALA A 54 4.79 -15.01 -2.72
N LYS A 55 5.98 -14.90 -3.35
CA LYS A 55 6.93 -16.01 -3.46
C LYS A 55 7.63 -16.31 -2.13
N GLU A 56 7.83 -15.29 -1.30
CA GLU A 56 8.53 -15.40 -0.01
C GLU A 56 7.58 -15.50 1.19
N ASN A 57 6.47 -14.76 1.17
CA ASN A 57 5.48 -14.67 2.23
C ASN A 57 4.07 -14.41 1.65
N PRO A 58 3.36 -15.46 1.22
CA PRO A 58 2.04 -15.34 0.59
C PRO A 58 0.99 -14.71 1.52
N ASP A 59 0.99 -15.06 2.80
CA ASP A 59 0.03 -14.54 3.77
C ASP A 59 0.17 -13.01 3.93
N LEU A 60 1.41 -12.51 3.95
CA LEU A 60 1.65 -11.07 4.02
C LEU A 60 1.24 -10.37 2.70
N ALA A 61 1.49 -10.99 1.55
CA ALA A 61 1.01 -10.45 0.27
C ALA A 61 -0.51 -10.35 0.22
N ASP A 62 -1.21 -11.40 0.66
CA ASP A 62 -2.67 -11.42 0.68
C ASP A 62 -3.23 -10.44 1.72
N TYR A 63 -2.58 -10.28 2.86
CA TYR A 63 -2.94 -9.25 3.82
C TYR A 63 -2.83 -7.83 3.22
N TRP A 64 -1.80 -7.55 2.43
CA TRP A 64 -1.69 -6.27 1.72
C TRP A 64 -2.74 -6.07 0.63
N ARG A 65 -3.11 -7.14 -0.10
CA ARG A 65 -4.12 -7.10 -1.17
C ARG A 65 -5.56 -7.01 -0.63
N TYR A 66 -5.84 -7.68 0.47
CA TYR A 66 -7.22 -7.94 0.91
C TYR A 66 -7.53 -7.43 2.32
N GLY A 67 -6.52 -7.20 3.16
CA GLY A 67 -6.69 -6.82 4.59
C GLY A 67 -7.39 -5.47 4.84
N SER A 68 -7.67 -4.70 3.80
CA SER A 68 -8.52 -3.49 3.89
C SER A 68 -10.01 -3.80 3.94
N GLU A 69 -10.44 -5.06 3.89
CA GLU A 69 -11.85 -5.45 3.91
C GLU A 69 -12.64 -4.82 5.05
N GLU A 70 -12.08 -4.91 6.26
CA GLU A 70 -12.68 -4.36 7.47
C GLU A 70 -12.42 -2.86 7.59
N SER A 71 -11.15 -2.44 7.44
CA SER A 71 -10.74 -1.05 7.70
C SER A 71 -11.37 -0.05 6.71
N CYS A 72 -11.51 -0.46 5.45
CA CYS A 72 -12.08 0.33 4.37
C CYS A 72 -13.51 -0.10 4.00
N SER A 73 -14.20 -0.86 4.86
CA SER A 73 -15.61 -1.18 4.67
C SER A 73 -16.45 0.10 4.54
N GLY A 74 -17.32 0.15 3.54
CA GLY A 74 -18.16 1.31 3.22
C GLY A 74 -17.43 2.55 2.69
N CYS A 75 -16.13 2.46 2.39
CA CYS A 75 -15.38 3.57 1.81
C CYS A 75 -15.67 3.72 0.31
N ILE A 76 -16.14 4.90 -0.12
CA ILE A 76 -16.45 5.18 -1.54
C ILE A 76 -15.22 5.20 -2.45
N HIS A 77 -14.03 5.33 -1.86
CA HIS A 77 -12.77 5.36 -2.60
C HIS A 77 -12.12 3.98 -2.75
N ARG A 78 -12.72 2.92 -2.18
CA ARG A 78 -12.17 1.57 -2.26
C ARG A 78 -12.60 0.91 -3.57
N ASP A 79 -11.63 0.62 -4.42
CA ASP A 79 -11.79 -0.22 -5.60
C ASP A 79 -11.41 -1.67 -5.26
N THR A 80 -12.42 -2.54 -5.17
CA THR A 80 -12.22 -3.97 -4.86
C THR A 80 -11.74 -4.79 -6.06
N SER A 81 -11.82 -4.26 -7.28
CA SER A 81 -11.41 -4.98 -8.50
C SER A 81 -9.89 -5.00 -8.70
N ALA A 82 -9.16 -4.11 -8.03
CA ALA A 82 -7.73 -3.88 -8.23
C ALA A 82 -6.90 -4.10 -6.94
N ASN A 83 -6.99 -5.28 -6.31
CA ASN A 83 -6.24 -5.60 -5.07
C ASN A 83 -6.45 -4.57 -3.94
N HIS A 84 -7.69 -4.11 -3.80
CA HIS A 84 -8.14 -3.09 -2.85
C HIS A 84 -7.30 -1.80 -2.93
N TRP A 85 -7.59 -1.03 -3.98
CA TRP A 85 -6.94 0.22 -4.29
C TRP A 85 -7.77 1.43 -3.83
N CYS A 86 -7.12 2.50 -3.39
CA CYS A 86 -7.76 3.75 -3.04
C CYS A 86 -7.75 4.71 -4.22
N THR A 87 -8.91 4.98 -4.81
CA THR A 87 -9.07 5.86 -5.99
C THR A 87 -8.90 7.35 -5.66
N LEU A 88 -9.02 7.76 -4.39
CA LEU A 88 -8.76 9.15 -4.01
C LEU A 88 -7.26 9.48 -4.01
N GLN A 89 -6.46 8.57 -3.46
CA GLN A 89 -5.01 8.79 -3.28
C GLN A 89 -4.18 8.12 -4.38
N GLU A 90 -4.80 7.26 -5.19
CA GLU A 90 -4.16 6.39 -6.15
C GLU A 90 -3.04 5.56 -5.50
N LEU A 91 -3.37 4.88 -4.40
CA LEU A 91 -2.46 4.08 -3.59
C LEU A 91 -3.15 2.80 -3.07
N PRO A 92 -2.40 1.77 -2.64
CA PRO A 92 -2.98 0.61 -1.96
C PRO A 92 -3.79 1.06 -0.74
N CYS A 93 -4.97 0.49 -0.50
CA CYS A 93 -5.83 0.93 0.60
C CYS A 93 -5.14 0.85 1.97
N MET A 94 -4.27 -0.15 2.17
CA MET A 94 -3.54 -0.40 3.41
C MET A 94 -2.24 0.40 3.54
N TYR A 95 -1.90 1.27 2.59
CA TYR A 95 -0.71 2.11 2.68
C TYR A 95 -1.07 3.55 3.09
N ASN A 96 -0.49 4.02 4.18
CA ASN A 96 -0.64 5.38 4.67
C ASN A 96 0.51 6.25 4.12
N PRO A 97 0.28 7.20 3.20
CA PRO A 97 1.36 7.97 2.56
C PRO A 97 2.09 8.94 3.50
N VAL A 98 1.42 9.45 4.55
CA VAL A 98 2.04 10.33 5.56
C VAL A 98 2.95 9.55 6.51
N LEU A 99 2.48 8.42 7.03
CA LEU A 99 3.25 7.59 7.97
C LEU A 99 4.21 6.63 7.24
N LYS A 100 4.03 6.45 5.93
CA LYS A 100 4.78 5.53 5.06
C LYS A 100 4.81 4.10 5.60
N MET A 101 3.69 3.66 6.15
CA MET A 101 3.51 2.34 6.76
C MET A 101 2.08 1.85 6.58
N LEU A 102 1.74 0.73 7.21
CA LEU A 102 0.39 0.21 7.21
C LEU A 102 -0.62 1.21 7.79
N GLY A 103 -1.71 1.44 7.07
CA GLY A 103 -2.82 2.30 7.47
C GLY A 103 -3.65 2.75 6.27
N MET A 104 -4.81 3.36 6.52
CA MET A 104 -5.72 3.77 5.45
C MET A 104 -5.11 4.88 4.57
N ALA A 105 -5.05 4.66 3.26
CA ALA A 105 -4.51 5.64 2.31
C ALA A 105 -5.24 6.99 2.36
N CYS A 106 -6.59 6.98 2.38
CA CYS A 106 -7.40 8.19 2.42
C CYS A 106 -7.74 8.68 3.85
N TYR A 107 -7.12 8.11 4.90
CA TYR A 107 -7.41 8.48 6.30
C TYR A 107 -8.90 8.40 6.69
N GLY A 108 -9.67 7.54 6.01
CA GLY A 108 -11.10 7.41 6.26
C GLY A 108 -11.99 8.48 5.61
N ALA A 109 -11.44 9.38 4.77
CA ALA A 109 -12.20 10.44 4.11
C ALA A 109 -13.40 9.95 3.27
N GLY A 110 -13.37 8.69 2.82
CA GLY A 110 -14.46 8.09 2.04
C GLY A 110 -15.49 7.31 2.86
N LYS A 111 -15.37 7.22 4.19
CA LYS A 111 -16.37 6.52 5.00
C LYS A 111 -17.64 7.36 5.09
N THR A 112 -18.72 6.85 4.51
CA THR A 112 -20.05 7.49 4.53
C THR A 112 -20.85 7.18 5.79
N ILE A 113 -20.41 6.20 6.58
CA ILE A 113 -20.96 5.89 7.90
C ILE A 113 -19.93 6.33 8.93
N SER A 114 -20.18 7.45 9.59
CA SER A 114 -19.50 7.80 10.84
C SER A 114 -20.04 6.87 11.92
N VAL A 115 -19.51 5.65 12.01
CA VAL A 115 -19.66 4.89 13.24
C VAL A 115 -18.79 5.61 14.27
N GLN A 116 -19.37 6.58 14.98
CA GLN A 116 -18.85 6.96 16.27
C GLN A 116 -18.98 5.70 17.12
N TYR A 117 -17.87 5.00 17.32
CA TYR A 117 -17.79 4.14 18.48
C TYR A 117 -17.80 5.11 19.66
N ASP A 118 -18.93 5.18 20.35
CA ASP A 118 -18.97 5.78 21.68
C ASP A 118 -18.02 4.97 22.55
N LEU A 119 -16.76 5.43 22.64
CA LEU A 119 -15.70 4.82 23.43
C LEU A 119 -15.96 4.94 24.96
N PHE A 120 -17.20 5.29 25.34
CA PHE A 120 -17.61 5.61 26.71
C PHE A 120 -19.01 5.09 27.08
N ASP A 121 -19.56 4.09 26.40
CA ASP A 121 -20.73 3.39 26.91
C ASP A 121 -20.31 2.26 27.87
N ASN A 122 -20.23 2.67 29.16
CA ASN A 122 -20.24 1.92 30.44
C ASN A 122 -19.66 0.50 30.51
#